data_AF-A0A9J6R9D8-F1
#
_entry.id   AF-A0A9J6R9D8-F1
#
_cell.length_a   1.000
_cell.length_b   1.000
_cell.length_c   1.000
_cell.angle_alpha   90.00
_cell.angle_beta   90.00
_cell.angle_gamma   90.00
#
_symmetry.space_group_name_H-M   'P 1'
#
loop_
_entity.id
_entity.type
_entity.pdbx_description
1 polymer ?
#
loop_
_entity_poly.entity_id
_entity_poly.type
_entity_poly.pdbx_seq_one_letter_code
_entity_poly.pdbx_strand_id
1 'polypeptide(L)'
;MLSPFSRIFGMGEKPSEVEEESYLSSEVIQIPIKDIEPNRFQPRSIFNDEKIAELAQTIRTHGMIQPIVVRKRDNLNNKYEIIAGERRWRAVTSLSWENVPAIIRDMNDKETASVALIENLQREELTVIEEAKAYERLLEIHQLTQEALAQRLGKSQSTIANKMRLLKLPDSVQNAIMTKKITERHARALIILKDEEKQELLLNEIIEKQLNVKQTEERIEKMMSETPKKKKPKLKGVNKDMRIAMNTIRQSLNMVSDTGIALETDEQDLADYYQITIKIPKNKK
;
A
#
# COMPACT_ATOMS: atom_id res chain seq x y z
N MET A 1 27.32 4.34 15.77
CA MET A 1 26.51 4.42 14.53
C MET A 1 25.18 5.06 14.87
N LEU A 2 24.96 6.33 14.46
CA LEU A 2 23.62 6.91 14.52
C LEU A 2 22.69 6.08 13.63
N SER A 3 21.51 5.81 14.16
CA SER A 3 20.51 4.96 13.51
C SER A 3 20.06 5.67 12.22
N PRO A 4 19.93 4.99 11.07
CA PRO A 4 19.45 5.58 9.81
C PRO A 4 18.11 6.35 9.93
N PHE A 5 17.39 6.17 11.02
CA PHE A 5 16.00 6.52 11.26
C PHE A 5 15.70 8.02 11.41
N SER A 6 16.62 8.84 11.95
CA SER A 6 16.38 10.30 12.07
C SER A 6 16.28 10.97 10.70
N ARG A 7 17.11 10.52 9.74
CA ARG A 7 17.06 10.96 8.34
C ARG A 7 15.78 10.54 7.61
N ILE A 8 15.13 9.46 8.07
CA ILE A 8 13.96 8.92 7.38
C ILE A 8 12.71 9.75 7.67
N PHE A 9 12.56 10.34 8.87
CA PHE A 9 11.33 11.00 9.26
C PHE A 9 11.43 12.48 9.69
N GLY A 10 12.61 13.08 9.63
CA GLY A 10 12.78 14.53 9.82
C GLY A 10 11.81 15.33 8.93
N MET A 11 11.01 16.19 9.56
CA MET A 11 10.06 17.06 8.88
C MET A 11 10.81 18.19 8.17
N GLY A 12 10.67 18.23 6.84
CA GLY A 12 10.49 19.49 6.10
C GLY A 12 11.62 20.51 6.12
N GLU A 13 12.76 20.20 5.51
CA GLU A 13 13.55 21.21 4.80
C GLU A 13 13.91 20.71 3.41
N LYS A 14 13.85 21.61 2.42
CA LYS A 14 14.41 21.38 1.08
C LYS A 14 15.89 20.99 1.23
N PRO A 15 16.48 20.29 0.25
CA PRO A 15 17.92 20.04 0.26
C PRO A 15 18.65 21.36 -0.04
N SER A 16 18.72 22.26 0.93
CA SER A 16 19.59 23.42 0.93
C SER A 16 20.79 23.08 1.81
N GLU A 17 21.92 22.90 1.12
CA GLU A 17 23.29 22.94 1.60
C GLU A 17 23.66 21.94 2.71
N VAL A 18 24.74 21.21 2.43
CA VAL A 18 25.31 20.18 3.27
C VAL A 18 25.92 20.87 4.49
N GLU A 19 25.12 21.16 5.51
CA GLU A 19 25.65 21.45 6.84
C GLU A 19 26.16 20.13 7.43
N GLU A 20 27.47 20.06 7.65
CA GLU A 20 28.13 19.03 8.42
C GLU A 20 27.59 19.07 9.86
N GLU A 21 26.43 18.46 10.11
CA GLU A 21 25.92 18.25 11.45
C GLU A 21 26.91 17.34 12.21
N SER A 22 27.69 18.01 13.05
CA SER A 22 28.52 17.48 14.14
C SER A 22 27.95 16.17 14.69
N TYR A 23 28.77 15.12 14.64
CA TYR A 23 28.52 13.81 15.24
C TYR A 23 28.41 13.96 16.77
N LEU A 24 27.25 14.38 17.27
CA LEU A 24 26.97 14.39 18.70
C LEU A 24 27.09 12.96 19.22
N SER A 25 28.19 12.71 19.95
CA SER A 25 28.41 11.50 20.73
C SER A 25 27.19 11.32 21.64
N SER A 26 26.34 10.35 21.33
CA SER A 26 25.21 10.02 22.19
C SER A 26 25.78 9.44 23.48
N GLU A 27 25.88 10.26 24.52
CA GLU A 27 26.45 9.89 25.80
C GLU A 27 25.62 8.78 26.45
N VAL A 28 26.28 7.72 26.91
CA VAL A 28 25.63 6.62 27.62
C VAL A 28 25.59 6.97 29.09
N ILE A 29 24.39 7.10 29.64
CA ILE A 29 24.17 7.41 31.05
C ILE A 29 23.51 6.23 31.77
N GLN A 30 23.68 6.16 33.09
CA GLN A 30 22.99 5.18 33.92
C GLN A 30 21.65 5.78 34.40
N ILE A 31 20.54 5.10 34.10
CA ILE A 31 19.20 5.54 34.50
C ILE A 31 18.59 4.52 35.46
N PRO A 32 17.98 4.95 36.57
CA PRO A 32 17.26 4.06 37.47
C PRO A 32 16.12 3.35 36.74
N ILE A 33 16.02 2.02 36.90
CA ILE A 33 14.98 1.22 36.20
C ILE A 33 13.58 1.69 36.57
N LYS A 34 13.37 2.12 37.82
CA LYS A 34 12.10 2.69 38.34
C LYS A 34 11.63 3.94 37.60
N ASP A 35 12.51 4.63 36.90
CA ASP A 35 12.22 5.86 36.18
C ASP A 35 11.96 5.62 34.68
N ILE A 36 12.01 4.36 34.24
CA ILE A 36 11.80 3.97 32.85
C ILE A 36 10.43 3.29 32.70
N GLU A 37 9.61 3.82 31.79
CA GLU A 37 8.32 3.27 31.39
C GLU A 37 8.42 2.58 30.02
N PRO A 38 7.67 1.48 29.80
CA PRO A 38 7.55 0.87 28.48
C PRO A 38 6.86 1.83 27.49
N ASN A 39 7.20 1.68 26.22
CA ASN A 39 6.60 2.47 25.15
C ASN A 39 5.11 2.17 25.03
N ARG A 40 4.25 3.19 25.16
CA ARG A 40 2.79 3.02 24.96
C ARG A 40 2.41 2.61 23.54
N PHE A 41 3.29 2.87 22.57
CA PHE A 41 3.06 2.61 21.15
C PHE A 41 3.69 1.30 20.67
N GLN A 42 4.35 0.52 21.53
CA GLN A 42 4.85 -0.81 21.16
C GLN A 42 3.69 -1.81 21.09
N PRO A 43 3.37 -2.34 19.90
CA PRO A 43 2.23 -3.25 19.73
C PRO A 43 2.53 -4.69 20.19
N ARG A 44 3.76 -5.00 20.63
CA ARG A 44 4.12 -6.37 21.04
C ARG A 44 3.58 -6.65 22.44
N SER A 45 2.42 -7.31 22.51
CA SER A 45 1.84 -7.79 23.77
C SER A 45 2.37 -9.17 24.20
N ILE A 46 2.98 -9.93 23.28
CA ILE A 46 3.47 -11.30 23.52
C ILE A 46 4.99 -11.31 23.46
N PHE A 47 5.62 -11.41 24.62
CA PHE A 47 7.04 -11.70 24.74
C PHE A 47 7.20 -13.18 25.10
N ASN A 48 8.19 -13.85 24.53
CA ASN A 48 8.56 -15.19 24.94
C ASN A 48 9.45 -15.08 26.18
N ASP A 49 8.92 -15.49 27.33
CA ASP A 49 9.59 -15.38 28.63
C ASP A 49 10.89 -16.21 28.70
N GLU A 50 10.96 -17.36 28.00
CA GLU A 50 12.18 -18.18 27.92
C GLU A 50 13.30 -17.42 27.21
N LYS A 51 13.00 -16.76 26.09
CA LYS A 51 13.97 -15.92 25.35
C LYS A 51 14.38 -14.67 26.12
N ILE A 52 13.58 -14.20 27.08
CA ILE A 52 13.97 -13.11 27.98
C ILE A 52 14.87 -13.66 29.09
N ALA A 53 14.57 -14.82 29.65
CA ALA A 53 15.39 -15.47 30.66
C ALA A 53 16.81 -15.81 30.15
N GLU A 54 16.92 -16.31 28.91
CA GLU A 54 18.22 -16.56 28.27
C GLU A 54 19.04 -15.27 28.10
N LEU A 55 18.38 -14.18 27.66
CA LEU A 55 19.00 -12.87 27.53
C LEU A 55 19.42 -12.32 28.91
N ALA A 56 18.60 -12.50 29.93
CA ALA A 56 18.92 -12.11 31.30
C ALA A 56 20.16 -12.87 31.81
N GLN A 57 20.27 -14.17 31.55
CA GLN A 57 21.46 -14.94 31.93
C GLN A 57 22.73 -14.44 31.21
N THR A 58 22.60 -14.07 29.93
CA THR A 58 23.69 -13.48 29.15
C THR A 58 24.12 -12.12 29.72
N ILE A 59 23.16 -11.24 30.01
CA ILE A 59 23.39 -9.91 30.58
C ILE A 59 23.99 -10.00 31.99
N ARG A 60 23.57 -10.99 32.79
CA ARG A 60 24.15 -11.24 34.12
C ARG A 60 25.62 -11.62 34.05
N THR A 61 26.01 -12.38 33.02
CA THR A 61 27.37 -12.91 32.87
C THR A 61 28.33 -11.89 32.24
N HIS A 62 27.88 -11.18 31.20
CA HIS A 62 28.74 -10.31 30.39
C HIS A 62 28.42 -8.81 30.53
N GLY A 63 27.42 -8.45 31.33
CA GLY A 63 26.87 -7.11 31.38
C GLY A 63 26.02 -6.76 30.15
N MET A 64 25.46 -5.55 30.15
CA MET A 64 24.71 -5.03 29.00
C MET A 64 25.67 -4.34 28.03
N ILE A 65 25.99 -5.02 26.92
CA ILE A 65 26.90 -4.49 25.89
C ILE A 65 26.28 -3.33 25.12
N GLN A 66 24.99 -3.45 24.78
CA GLN A 66 24.27 -2.44 24.01
C GLN A 66 23.29 -1.69 24.92
N PRO A 67 23.42 -0.35 25.07
CA PRO A 67 22.51 0.44 25.91
C PRO A 67 21.11 0.52 25.32
N ILE A 68 20.10 0.67 26.18
CA ILE A 68 18.72 0.95 25.74
C ILE A 68 18.61 2.38 25.22
N VAL A 69 17.62 2.65 24.37
CA VAL A 69 17.35 4.02 23.89
C VAL A 69 16.06 4.50 24.53
N VAL A 70 16.12 5.67 25.17
CA VAL A 70 14.98 6.26 25.87
C VAL A 70 14.81 7.72 25.46
N ARG A 71 13.60 8.26 25.66
CA ARG A 71 13.34 9.69 25.62
C ARG A 71 12.90 10.21 26.98
N LYS A 72 13.13 11.49 27.24
CA LYS A 72 12.52 12.18 28.38
C LYS A 72 11.03 12.41 28.09
N ARG A 73 10.20 12.28 29.12
CA ARG A 73 8.77 12.67 29.04
C ARG A 73 8.58 14.03 29.70
N ASP A 74 8.25 15.04 28.90
CA ASP A 74 8.09 16.42 29.38
C ASP A 74 6.99 16.56 30.46
N ASN A 75 6.00 15.66 30.45
CA ASN A 75 4.82 15.74 31.32
C ASN A 75 4.91 14.91 32.62
N LEU A 76 6.00 14.19 32.87
CA LEU A 76 6.19 13.37 34.07
C LEU A 76 7.58 13.61 34.65
N ASN A 77 7.65 14.19 35.86
CA ASN A 77 8.89 14.50 36.60
C ASN A 77 9.94 13.38 36.46
N ASN A 78 10.97 13.63 35.65
CA ASN A 78 12.13 12.75 35.44
C ASN A 78 11.80 11.31 35.02
N LYS A 79 10.68 11.07 34.32
CA LYS A 79 10.39 9.76 33.73
C LYS A 79 10.89 9.67 32.29
N TYR A 80 11.35 8.47 31.95
CA TYR A 80 11.87 8.11 30.64
C TYR A 80 10.94 7.10 29.98
N GLU A 81 10.78 7.18 28.66
CA GLU A 81 10.05 6.18 27.89
C GLU A 81 11.01 5.42 26.99
N ILE A 82 10.89 4.10 26.97
CA ILE A 82 11.70 3.24 26.08
C ILE A 82 11.33 3.53 24.63
N ILE A 83 12.30 3.90 23.81
CA ILE A 83 12.15 3.94 22.35
C ILE A 83 12.50 2.57 21.77
N ALA A 84 13.64 2.00 22.19
CA ALA A 84 14.15 0.74 21.68
C ALA A 84 14.89 -0.06 22.77
N GLY A 85 14.83 -1.40 22.67
CA GLY A 85 15.51 -2.30 23.60
C GLY A 85 14.64 -2.82 24.75
N GLU A 86 13.32 -2.90 24.56
CA GLU A 86 12.40 -3.35 25.62
C GLU A 86 12.75 -4.75 26.18
N ARG A 87 13.20 -5.69 25.34
CA ARG A 87 13.67 -7.01 25.80
C ARG A 87 14.84 -6.92 26.78
N ARG A 88 15.77 -5.98 26.54
CA ARG A 88 16.93 -5.74 27.41
C ARG A 88 16.49 -5.13 28.74
N TRP A 89 15.58 -4.16 28.69
CA TRP A 89 14.97 -3.59 29.89
C TRP A 89 14.24 -4.66 30.72
N ARG A 90 13.38 -5.48 30.11
CA ARG A 90 12.70 -6.60 30.82
C ARG A 90 13.68 -7.59 31.45
N ALA A 91 14.77 -7.91 30.76
CA ALA A 91 15.81 -8.80 31.26
C ALA A 91 16.56 -8.19 32.47
N VAL A 92 16.92 -6.90 32.45
CA VAL A 92 17.54 -6.27 33.64
C VAL A 92 16.58 -6.06 34.79
N THR A 93 15.29 -5.85 34.50
CA THR A 93 14.23 -5.80 35.50
C THR A 93 14.07 -7.16 36.19
N SER A 94 14.13 -8.28 35.46
CA SER A 94 14.06 -9.61 36.07
C SER A 94 15.30 -9.96 36.90
N LEU A 95 16.46 -9.36 36.57
CA LEU A 95 17.69 -9.45 37.36
C LEU A 95 17.72 -8.50 38.56
N SER A 96 16.67 -7.68 38.77
CA SER A 96 16.58 -6.68 39.84
C SER A 96 17.74 -5.68 39.85
N TRP A 97 18.21 -5.26 38.67
CA TRP A 97 19.20 -4.19 38.57
C TRP A 97 18.63 -2.85 39.06
N GLU A 98 19.45 -2.04 39.70
CA GLU A 98 19.02 -0.70 40.13
C GLU A 98 19.05 0.30 38.97
N ASN A 99 20.09 0.22 38.14
CA ASN A 99 20.35 1.13 37.02
C ASN A 99 20.63 0.37 35.73
N VAL A 100 20.32 1.00 34.59
CA VAL A 100 20.57 0.44 33.26
C VAL A 100 21.28 1.47 32.37
N PRO A 101 22.28 1.06 31.57
CA PRO A 101 22.91 1.95 30.60
C PRO A 101 21.93 2.32 29.49
N ALA A 102 21.71 3.61 29.31
CA ALA A 102 20.74 4.16 28.38
C ALA A 102 21.31 5.35 27.62
N ILE A 103 20.84 5.54 26.39
CA ILE A 103 21.08 6.72 25.59
C ILE A 103 19.79 7.53 25.58
N ILE A 104 19.85 8.79 26.02
CA ILE A 104 18.73 9.72 25.90
C ILE A 104 18.71 10.28 24.48
N ARG A 105 17.55 10.25 23.84
CA ARG A 105 17.29 11.00 22.62
C ARG A 105 16.05 11.86 22.79
N ASP A 106 16.16 13.10 22.35
CA ASP A 106 15.02 13.99 22.26
C ASP A 106 14.21 13.60 21.02
N MET A 107 13.00 13.07 21.26
CA MET A 107 12.09 12.62 20.22
C MET A 107 10.65 12.91 20.63
N ASN A 108 9.88 13.49 19.72
CA ASN A 108 8.46 13.74 19.94
C ASN A 108 7.62 12.44 19.84
N ASP A 109 6.33 12.52 20.19
CA ASP A 109 5.43 11.36 20.18
C ASP A 109 5.30 10.71 18.79
N LYS A 110 5.25 11.53 17.73
CA LYS A 110 5.14 11.02 16.35
C LYS A 110 6.40 10.26 15.96
N GLU A 111 7.58 10.80 16.24
CA GLU A 111 8.86 10.17 15.96
C GLU A 111 9.03 8.87 16.73
N THR A 112 8.65 8.86 18.01
CA THR A 112 8.72 7.67 18.87
C THR A 112 7.81 6.56 18.38
N ALA A 113 6.56 6.89 18.05
CA ALA A 113 5.62 5.94 17.45
C ALA A 113 6.14 5.38 16.13
N SER A 114 6.85 6.19 15.36
CA SER A 114 7.39 5.80 14.05
C SER A 114 8.58 4.88 14.18
N VAL A 115 9.50 5.17 15.09
CA VAL A 115 10.62 4.26 15.39
C VAL A 115 10.10 2.90 15.84
N ALA A 116 9.10 2.86 16.73
CA ALA A 116 8.49 1.61 17.16
C ALA A 116 7.87 0.84 15.98
N LEU A 117 7.17 1.52 15.08
CA LEU A 117 6.56 0.91 13.90
C LEU A 117 7.61 0.38 12.91
N ILE A 118 8.68 1.11 12.64
CA ILE A 118 9.73 0.70 11.68
C ILE A 118 10.57 -0.43 12.26
N GLU A 119 10.93 -0.39 13.55
CA GLU A 119 11.63 -1.50 14.21
C GLU A 119 10.78 -2.78 14.14
N ASN A 120 9.46 -2.65 14.34
CA ASN A 120 8.56 -3.77 14.15
C ASN A 120 8.56 -4.24 12.68
N LEU A 121 8.45 -3.31 11.72
CA LEU A 121 8.43 -3.57 10.27
C LEU A 121 9.67 -4.34 9.77
N GLN A 122 10.83 -4.13 10.39
CA GLN A 122 12.09 -4.79 10.03
C GLN A 122 12.22 -6.23 10.57
N ARG A 123 11.18 -6.79 11.22
CA ARG A 123 11.18 -8.17 11.71
C ARG A 123 10.88 -9.15 10.57
N GLU A 124 11.64 -10.25 10.52
CA GLU A 124 11.54 -11.27 9.47
C GLU A 124 10.20 -12.06 9.48
N GLU A 125 9.45 -12.03 10.59
CA GLU A 125 8.25 -12.85 10.80
C GLU A 125 6.91 -12.12 10.58
N LEU A 126 6.93 -10.87 10.10
CA LEU A 126 5.70 -10.10 9.88
C LEU A 126 4.81 -10.73 8.81
N THR A 127 3.51 -10.83 9.11
CA THR A 127 2.53 -11.18 8.09
C THR A 127 2.33 -10.02 7.12
N VAL A 128 1.89 -10.35 5.89
CA VAL A 128 1.65 -9.36 4.84
C VAL A 128 0.62 -8.28 5.27
N ILE A 129 -0.38 -8.68 6.07
CA ILE A 129 -1.42 -7.77 6.58
C ILE A 129 -0.85 -6.85 7.66
N GLU A 130 -0.01 -7.35 8.57
CA GLU A 130 0.64 -6.49 9.56
C GLU A 130 1.60 -5.48 8.91
N GLU A 131 2.33 -5.89 7.87
CA GLU A 131 3.18 -4.99 7.08
C GLU A 131 2.34 -3.87 6.44
N ALA A 132 1.18 -4.22 5.86
CA ALA A 132 0.26 -3.26 5.27
C ALA A 132 -0.31 -2.27 6.30
N LYS A 133 -0.73 -2.74 7.48
CA LYS A 133 -1.21 -1.89 8.58
C LYS A 133 -0.12 -0.96 9.10
N ALA A 134 1.13 -1.42 9.16
CA ALA A 134 2.27 -0.59 9.54
C ALA A 134 2.50 0.55 8.51
N TYR A 135 2.37 0.28 7.21
CA TYR A 135 2.46 1.34 6.19
C TYR A 135 1.35 2.37 6.31
N GLU A 136 0.10 1.93 6.46
CA GLU A 136 -1.05 2.83 6.63
C GLU A 136 -0.84 3.78 7.81
N ARG A 137 -0.43 3.22 8.96
CA ARG A 137 -0.17 4.00 10.17
C ARG A 137 1.01 4.97 10.03
N LEU A 138 2.08 4.59 9.31
CA LEU A 138 3.20 5.49 9.02
C LEU A 138 2.80 6.64 8.11
N LEU A 139 1.91 6.41 7.13
CA LEU A 139 1.35 7.48 6.30
C LEU A 139 0.49 8.45 7.11
N GLU A 140 -0.35 7.93 8.01
CA GLU A 140 -1.23 8.74 8.86
C GLU A 140 -0.46 9.61 9.86
N ILE A 141 0.53 9.04 10.56
CA ILE A 141 1.31 9.77 11.59
C ILE A 141 2.05 10.96 10.99
N HIS A 142 2.62 10.78 9.80
CA HIS A 142 3.47 11.77 9.14
C HIS A 142 2.80 12.53 8.01
N GLN A 143 1.54 12.22 7.70
CA GLN A 143 0.79 12.82 6.59
C GLN A 143 1.56 12.74 5.27
N LEU A 144 2.24 11.61 5.04
CA LEU A 144 3.08 11.39 3.87
C LEU A 144 2.28 10.86 2.70
N THR A 145 2.80 11.07 1.50
CA THR A 145 2.38 10.32 0.32
C THR A 145 3.00 8.93 0.33
N GLN A 146 2.39 7.99 -0.39
CA GLN A 146 2.95 6.64 -0.58
C GLN A 146 4.34 6.67 -1.22
N GLU A 147 4.59 7.63 -2.10
CA GLU A 147 5.87 7.85 -2.76
C GLU A 147 6.96 8.28 -1.77
N ALA A 148 6.66 9.26 -0.91
CA ALA A 148 7.59 9.72 0.11
C ALA A 148 7.91 8.58 1.10
N LEU A 149 6.92 7.79 1.53
CA LEU A 149 7.15 6.62 2.38
C LEU A 149 8.01 5.56 1.68
N ALA A 150 7.80 5.34 0.37
CA ALA A 150 8.55 4.37 -0.41
C ALA A 150 10.04 4.73 -0.52
N GLN A 151 10.36 5.99 -0.83
CA GLN A 151 11.74 6.48 -0.82
C GLN A 151 12.39 6.29 0.56
N ARG A 152 11.67 6.68 1.62
CA ARG A 152 12.11 6.58 3.02
C ARG A 152 12.45 5.16 3.46
N LEU A 153 11.71 4.18 2.95
CA LEU A 153 11.90 2.76 3.28
C LEU A 153 12.75 2.00 2.26
N GLY A 154 13.25 2.65 1.21
CA GLY A 154 13.99 2.00 0.13
C GLY A 154 13.16 0.99 -0.65
N LYS A 155 11.85 1.18 -0.76
CA LYS A 155 10.91 0.32 -1.50
C LYS A 155 10.31 1.06 -2.69
N SER A 156 9.67 0.33 -3.60
CA SER A 156 8.89 0.97 -4.67
C SER A 156 7.52 1.43 -4.15
N GLN A 157 7.03 2.57 -4.66
CA GLN A 157 5.67 3.04 -4.36
C GLN A 157 4.62 1.98 -4.70
N SER A 158 4.82 1.23 -5.79
CA SER A 158 3.95 0.12 -6.19
C SER A 158 3.89 -1.00 -5.16
N THR A 159 4.99 -1.29 -4.45
CA THR A 159 5.03 -2.32 -3.41
C THR A 159 4.19 -1.91 -2.21
N ILE A 160 4.36 -0.66 -1.74
CA ILE A 160 3.58 -0.11 -0.63
C ILE A 160 2.10 -0.06 -1.00
N ALA A 161 1.77 0.47 -2.19
CA ALA A 161 0.40 0.53 -2.69
C ALA A 161 -0.26 -0.85 -2.74
N ASN A 162 0.43 -1.85 -3.30
CA ASN A 162 -0.12 -3.21 -3.43
C ASN A 162 -0.42 -3.84 -2.07
N LYS A 163 0.47 -3.68 -1.08
CA LYS A 163 0.26 -4.20 0.26
C LYS A 163 -0.91 -3.52 0.96
N MET A 164 -1.01 -2.20 0.89
CA MET A 164 -2.13 -1.47 1.49
C MET A 164 -3.48 -1.77 0.84
N ARG A 165 -3.51 -2.10 -0.46
CA ARG A 165 -4.77 -2.52 -1.11
C ARG A 165 -5.33 -3.82 -0.53
N LEU A 166 -4.52 -4.65 0.13
CA LEU A 166 -4.98 -5.88 0.79
C LEU A 166 -5.85 -5.57 2.01
N LEU A 167 -5.69 -4.41 2.65
CA LEU A 167 -6.53 -3.97 3.77
C LEU A 167 -7.98 -3.69 3.36
N LYS A 168 -8.24 -3.56 2.05
CA LYS A 168 -9.59 -3.36 1.50
C LYS A 168 -10.34 -4.66 1.25
N LEU A 169 -9.70 -5.81 1.46
CA LEU A 169 -10.34 -7.10 1.30
C LEU A 169 -11.11 -7.48 2.57
N PRO A 170 -12.17 -8.29 2.47
CA PRO A 170 -12.89 -8.83 3.62
C PRO A 170 -11.95 -9.56 4.60
N ASP A 171 -12.32 -9.55 5.88
CA ASP A 171 -11.54 -10.19 6.94
C ASP A 171 -11.29 -11.68 6.67
N SER A 172 -12.24 -12.37 6.04
CA SER A 172 -12.11 -13.76 5.60
C SER A 172 -10.92 -13.97 4.66
N VAL A 173 -10.74 -13.07 3.68
CA VAL A 173 -9.62 -13.08 2.73
C VAL A 173 -8.32 -12.69 3.43
N GLN A 174 -8.33 -11.67 4.28
CA GLN A 174 -7.14 -11.25 5.05
C GLN A 174 -6.63 -12.41 5.93
N ASN A 175 -7.53 -13.09 6.63
CA ASN A 175 -7.23 -14.26 7.46
C ASN A 175 -6.67 -15.42 6.63
N ALA A 176 -7.18 -15.66 5.42
CA ALA A 176 -6.67 -16.69 4.53
C ALA A 176 -5.22 -16.42 4.07
N ILE A 177 -4.83 -15.16 3.89
CA ILE A 177 -3.44 -14.75 3.60
C ILE A 177 -2.56 -14.96 4.83
N MET A 178 -3.01 -14.51 6.01
CA MET A 178 -2.27 -14.64 7.27
C MET A 178 -1.99 -16.10 7.64
N THR A 179 -2.98 -16.98 7.41
CA THR A 179 -2.86 -18.42 7.64
C THR A 179 -2.19 -19.18 6.50
N LYS A 180 -1.67 -18.47 5.48
CA LYS A 180 -0.99 -19.01 4.29
C LYS A 180 -1.84 -20.00 3.46
N LYS A 181 -3.17 -19.97 3.59
CA LYS A 181 -4.09 -20.75 2.73
C LYS A 181 -4.07 -20.27 1.29
N ILE A 182 -3.86 -18.96 1.11
CA ILE A 182 -3.64 -18.34 -0.20
C ILE A 182 -2.41 -17.43 -0.17
N THR A 183 -1.84 -17.17 -1.35
CA THR A 183 -0.70 -16.26 -1.50
C THR A 183 -1.15 -14.81 -1.69
N GLU A 184 -0.25 -13.86 -1.45
CA GLU A 184 -0.49 -12.42 -1.72
C GLU A 184 -0.96 -12.18 -3.16
N ARG A 185 -0.49 -12.96 -4.13
CA ARG A 185 -0.91 -12.81 -5.53
C ARG A 185 -2.38 -13.17 -5.76
N HIS A 186 -2.88 -14.22 -5.11
CA HIS A 186 -4.31 -14.57 -5.16
C HIS A 186 -5.16 -13.44 -4.59
N ALA A 187 -4.79 -12.95 -3.40
CA ALA A 187 -5.51 -11.87 -2.75
C ALA A 187 -5.56 -10.59 -3.61
N ARG A 188 -4.44 -10.20 -4.23
CA ARG A 188 -4.42 -9.05 -5.15
C ARG A 188 -5.36 -9.22 -6.34
N ALA A 189 -5.53 -10.44 -6.86
CA ALA A 189 -6.46 -10.71 -7.95
C ALA A 189 -7.92 -10.50 -7.49
N LEU A 190 -8.27 -10.93 -6.27
CA LEU A 190 -9.62 -10.77 -5.70
C LEU A 190 -10.06 -9.29 -5.59
N ILE A 191 -9.12 -8.35 -5.41
CA ILE A 191 -9.40 -6.91 -5.32
C ILE A 191 -10.16 -6.39 -6.54
N ILE A 192 -9.97 -7.00 -7.72
CA ILE A 192 -10.59 -6.54 -8.96
C ILE A 192 -12.12 -6.73 -8.93
N LEU A 193 -12.64 -7.73 -8.18
CA LEU A 193 -14.07 -8.05 -8.13
C LEU A 193 -14.93 -6.98 -7.45
N LYS A 194 -14.35 -6.08 -6.63
CA LYS A 194 -14.98 -4.97 -5.87
C LYS A 194 -16.14 -5.33 -4.93
N ASP A 195 -16.71 -6.52 -5.08
CA ASP A 195 -17.89 -7.04 -4.40
C ASP A 195 -17.45 -8.10 -3.39
N GLU A 196 -17.73 -7.86 -2.11
CA GLU A 196 -17.26 -8.69 -1.00
C GLU A 196 -17.80 -10.12 -1.09
N GLU A 197 -19.08 -10.30 -1.40
CA GLU A 197 -19.69 -11.65 -1.51
C GLU A 197 -19.02 -12.47 -2.61
N LYS A 198 -18.71 -11.84 -3.75
CA LYS A 198 -18.01 -12.51 -4.85
C LYS A 198 -16.56 -12.84 -4.49
N GLN A 199 -15.90 -11.97 -3.72
CA GLN A 199 -14.55 -12.22 -3.23
C GLN A 199 -14.51 -13.43 -2.30
N GLU A 200 -15.48 -13.55 -1.39
CA GLU A 200 -15.59 -14.69 -0.48
C GLU A 200 -15.94 -15.99 -1.20
N LEU A 201 -16.88 -15.94 -2.15
CA LEU A 201 -17.25 -17.09 -2.98
C LEU A 201 -16.02 -17.63 -3.74
N LEU A 202 -15.26 -16.73 -4.38
CA LEU A 202 -14.08 -17.13 -5.11
C LEU A 202 -12.95 -17.58 -4.18
N LEU A 203 -12.79 -16.98 -3.00
CA LEU A 203 -11.83 -17.44 -1.99
C LEU A 203 -12.08 -18.92 -1.63
N ASN A 204 -13.33 -19.28 -1.34
CA ASN A 204 -13.70 -20.65 -1.04
C ASN A 204 -13.39 -21.59 -2.21
N GLU A 205 -13.72 -21.17 -3.43
CA GLU A 205 -13.40 -21.94 -4.64
C GLU A 205 -11.87 -22.13 -4.84
N ILE A 206 -11.06 -21.10 -4.56
CA ILE A 206 -9.59 -21.18 -4.63
C ILE A 206 -9.07 -22.21 -3.62
N ILE A 207 -9.58 -22.21 -2.39
CA ILE A 207 -9.12 -23.11 -1.32
C ILE A 207 -9.56 -24.55 -1.60
N GLU A 208 -10.82 -24.77 -1.97
CA GLU A 208 -11.37 -26.11 -2.25
C GLU A 208 -10.71 -26.77 -3.46
N LYS A 209 -10.54 -26.01 -4.55
CA LYS A 209 -9.99 -26.54 -5.81
C LYS A 209 -8.48 -26.36 -5.94
N GLN A 210 -7.83 -25.79 -4.92
CA GLN A 210 -6.40 -25.44 -4.92
C GLN A 210 -5.97 -24.71 -6.20
N LEU A 211 -6.74 -23.69 -6.59
CA LEU A 211 -6.48 -22.96 -7.82
C LEU A 211 -5.12 -22.25 -7.73
N ASN A 212 -4.39 -22.26 -8.85
CA ASN A 212 -3.22 -21.40 -8.98
C ASN A 212 -3.63 -19.96 -9.37
N VAL A 213 -2.66 -19.04 -9.33
CA VAL A 213 -2.90 -17.61 -9.58
C VAL A 213 -3.49 -17.38 -10.99
N LYS A 214 -3.00 -18.09 -12.00
CA LYS A 214 -3.48 -17.96 -13.37
C LYS A 214 -4.93 -18.43 -13.51
N GLN A 215 -5.26 -19.59 -12.93
CA GLN A 215 -6.64 -20.11 -12.91
C GLN A 215 -7.58 -19.17 -12.15
N THR A 216 -7.09 -18.54 -11.09
CA THR A 216 -7.84 -17.54 -10.33
C THR A 216 -8.14 -16.32 -11.19
N GLU A 217 -7.15 -15.78 -11.91
CA GLU A 217 -7.32 -14.66 -12.83
C GLU A 217 -8.31 -14.99 -13.97
N GLU A 218 -8.21 -16.19 -14.56
CA GLU A 218 -9.16 -16.67 -15.59
C GLU A 218 -10.60 -16.78 -15.04
N ARG A 219 -10.75 -17.22 -13.78
CA ARG A 219 -12.06 -17.33 -13.13
C ARG A 219 -12.67 -15.95 -12.86
N ILE A 220 -11.85 -14.98 -12.44
CA ILE A 220 -12.24 -13.58 -12.25
C ILE A 220 -12.71 -12.98 -13.56
N GLU A 221 -11.98 -13.21 -14.66
CA GLU A 221 -12.36 -12.72 -15.98
C GLU A 221 -13.73 -13.26 -16.43
N LYS A 222 -13.99 -14.56 -16.20
CA LYS A 222 -15.30 -15.17 -16.46
C LYS A 222 -16.41 -14.50 -15.65
N MET A 223 -16.23 -14.34 -14.33
CA MET A 223 -17.20 -13.67 -13.46
C MET A 223 -17.50 -12.23 -13.91
N MET A 224 -16.48 -11.48 -14.37
CA MET A 224 -16.68 -10.12 -14.88
C MET A 224 -17.30 -10.07 -16.28
N SER A 225 -17.10 -11.11 -17.08
CA SER A 225 -17.74 -11.23 -18.40
C SER A 225 -19.22 -11.63 -18.31
N GLU A 226 -19.61 -12.29 -17.22
CA GLU A 226 -20.98 -12.68 -16.90
C GLU A 226 -21.83 -11.52 -16.37
N THR A 227 -21.23 -10.48 -15.78
CA THR A 227 -21.92 -9.19 -15.66
C THR A 227 -22.27 -8.71 -17.07
N PRO A 228 -23.55 -8.38 -17.36
CA PRO A 228 -23.96 -8.06 -18.71
C PRO A 228 -23.27 -6.76 -19.11
N LYS A 229 -22.11 -6.87 -19.77
CA LYS A 229 -21.64 -5.83 -20.69
C LYS A 229 -22.85 -5.58 -21.57
N LYS A 230 -23.47 -4.40 -21.48
CA LYS A 230 -24.47 -3.94 -22.46
C LYS A 230 -23.86 -4.27 -23.81
N LYS A 231 -24.32 -5.37 -24.41
CA LYS A 231 -23.80 -5.82 -25.70
C LYS A 231 -24.11 -4.63 -26.60
N LYS A 232 -23.08 -3.91 -27.06
CA LYS A 232 -23.26 -3.03 -28.23
C LYS A 232 -24.01 -3.91 -29.22
N PRO A 233 -25.21 -3.51 -29.69
CA PRO A 233 -26.02 -4.37 -30.51
C PRO A 233 -25.13 -4.82 -31.66
N LYS A 234 -24.77 -6.12 -31.67
CA LYS A 234 -24.23 -6.73 -32.87
C LYS A 234 -25.37 -6.56 -33.85
N LEU A 235 -25.18 -5.77 -34.91
CA LEU A 235 -26.19 -5.61 -35.94
C LEU A 235 -26.59 -7.02 -36.36
N LYS A 236 -27.78 -7.45 -35.92
CA LYS A 236 -28.45 -8.60 -36.51
C LYS A 236 -28.57 -8.24 -37.99
N GLY A 237 -28.14 -9.17 -38.84
CA GLY A 237 -27.87 -8.97 -40.27
C GLY A 237 -28.69 -7.84 -40.87
N VAL A 238 -27.98 -6.82 -41.37
CA VAL A 238 -28.59 -5.75 -42.15
C VAL A 238 -29.44 -6.42 -43.21
N ASN A 239 -30.75 -6.22 -43.10
CA ASN A 239 -31.70 -6.56 -44.13
C ASN A 239 -31.10 -6.03 -45.45
N LYS A 240 -31.00 -6.85 -46.50
CA LYS A 240 -30.39 -6.48 -47.80
C LYS A 240 -31.18 -5.37 -48.54
N ASP A 241 -31.98 -4.59 -47.82
CA ASP A 241 -32.66 -3.41 -48.31
C ASP A 241 -31.65 -2.29 -48.53
N MET A 242 -31.25 -2.14 -49.79
CA MET A 242 -30.43 -1.03 -50.28
C MET A 242 -31.00 0.34 -49.86
N ARG A 243 -32.32 0.42 -49.62
CA ARG A 243 -33.01 1.62 -49.11
C ARG A 243 -32.48 2.10 -47.75
N ILE A 244 -32.10 1.19 -46.86
CA ILE A 244 -31.55 1.56 -45.54
C ILE A 244 -30.13 2.14 -45.71
N ALA A 245 -29.33 1.52 -46.58
CA ALA A 245 -27.99 2.03 -46.91
C ALA A 245 -28.07 3.41 -47.56
N MET A 246 -29.00 3.60 -48.52
CA MET A 246 -29.21 4.88 -49.20
C MET A 246 -29.66 5.98 -48.22
N ASN A 247 -30.60 5.68 -47.32
CA ASN A 247 -31.04 6.64 -46.31
C ASN A 247 -29.91 7.04 -45.34
N THR A 248 -29.01 6.10 -45.01
CA THR A 248 -27.86 6.38 -44.15
C THR A 248 -26.84 7.27 -44.86
N ILE A 249 -26.63 7.07 -46.16
CA ILE A 249 -25.77 7.93 -46.99
C ILE A 249 -26.35 9.35 -47.09
N ARG A 250 -27.66 9.48 -47.35
CA ARG A 250 -28.34 10.79 -47.37
C ARG A 250 -28.23 11.52 -46.04
N GLN A 251 -28.41 10.83 -44.91
CA GLN A 251 -28.28 11.43 -43.59
C GLN A 251 -26.86 11.96 -43.35
N SER A 252 -25.85 11.23 -43.79
CA SER A 252 -24.45 11.64 -43.65
C SER A 252 -24.11 12.86 -44.54
N LEU A 253 -24.67 12.93 -45.74
CA LEU A 253 -24.52 14.10 -46.63
C LEU A 253 -25.20 15.35 -46.07
N ASN A 254 -26.40 15.19 -45.51
CA ASN A 254 -27.11 16.29 -44.83
C ASN A 254 -26.31 16.81 -43.64
N MET A 255 -25.74 15.93 -42.80
CA MET A 255 -24.88 16.35 -41.68
C MET A 255 -23.71 17.20 -42.14
N VAL A 256 -23.09 16.88 -43.28
CA VAL A 256 -21.97 17.66 -43.82
C VAL A 256 -22.46 18.99 -44.41
N SER A 257 -23.62 19.02 -45.06
CA SER A 257 -24.25 20.26 -45.51
C SER A 257 -24.62 21.18 -44.34
N ASP A 258 -25.13 20.62 -43.23
CA ASP A 258 -25.48 21.35 -42.00
C ASP A 258 -24.25 21.97 -41.32
N THR A 259 -23.06 21.40 -41.53
CA THR A 259 -21.78 21.99 -41.07
C THR A 259 -21.29 23.17 -41.92
N GLY A 260 -22.07 23.61 -42.92
CA GLY A 260 -21.79 24.80 -43.72
C GLY A 260 -20.94 24.55 -44.98
N ILE A 261 -20.69 23.29 -45.35
CA ILE A 261 -20.00 22.92 -46.58
C ILE A 261 -21.04 22.76 -47.69
N ALA A 262 -20.99 23.61 -48.72
CA ALA A 262 -21.87 23.50 -49.88
C ALA A 262 -21.54 22.24 -50.70
N LEU A 263 -22.30 21.18 -50.50
CA LEU A 263 -22.21 19.94 -51.27
C LEU A 263 -23.20 19.98 -52.43
N GLU A 264 -22.74 19.63 -53.64
CA GLU A 264 -23.65 19.29 -54.74
C GLU A 264 -23.80 17.77 -54.83
N THR A 265 -25.03 17.29 -54.80
CA THR A 265 -25.35 15.85 -54.85
C THR A 265 -26.37 15.55 -55.94
N ASP A 266 -26.08 14.57 -56.78
CA ASP A 266 -27.00 14.06 -57.81
C ASP A 266 -27.23 12.55 -57.61
N GLU A 267 -28.49 12.13 -57.63
CA GLU A 267 -28.90 10.74 -57.40
C GLU A 267 -29.66 10.20 -58.62
N GLN A 268 -29.22 9.06 -59.15
CA GLN A 268 -29.83 8.39 -60.29
C GLN A 268 -30.13 6.92 -59.95
N ASP A 269 -31.38 6.52 -60.18
CA ASP A 269 -31.83 5.13 -60.09
C ASP A 269 -31.78 4.53 -61.51
N LEU A 270 -30.75 3.74 -61.78
CA LEU A 270 -30.55 3.08 -63.07
C LEU A 270 -30.92 1.61 -62.94
N ALA A 271 -31.35 0.99 -64.06
CA ALA A 271 -31.93 -0.35 -64.05
C ALA A 271 -31.08 -1.43 -63.35
N ASP A 272 -29.74 -1.29 -63.41
CA ASP A 272 -28.81 -2.26 -62.86
C ASP A 272 -28.08 -1.76 -61.58
N TYR A 273 -28.16 -0.48 -61.24
CA TYR A 273 -27.47 0.10 -60.08
C TYR A 273 -27.98 1.48 -59.65
N TYR A 274 -27.78 1.82 -58.38
CA TYR A 274 -27.95 3.17 -57.87
C TYR A 274 -26.64 3.94 -58.02
N GLN A 275 -26.69 5.15 -58.60
CA GLN A 275 -25.55 6.05 -58.71
C GLN A 275 -25.80 7.32 -57.89
N ILE A 276 -24.84 7.64 -57.02
CA ILE A 276 -24.82 8.92 -56.28
C ILE A 276 -23.52 9.63 -56.65
N THR A 277 -23.64 10.84 -57.18
CA THR A 277 -22.51 11.71 -57.49
C THR A 277 -22.43 12.82 -56.46
N ILE A 278 -21.36 12.86 -55.69
CA ILE A 278 -21.12 13.90 -54.67
C ILE A 278 -19.95 14.77 -55.15
N LYS A 279 -20.20 16.07 -55.30
CA LYS A 279 -19.15 17.06 -55.61
C LYS A 279 -18.92 17.94 -54.40
N ILE A 280 -17.68 17.90 -53.92
CA ILE A 280 -17.21 18.72 -52.82
C ILE A 280 -16.34 19.83 -53.40
N PRO A 281 -16.71 21.11 -53.26
CA PRO A 281 -15.88 22.21 -53.75
C PRO A 281 -14.56 22.21 -52.98
N LYS A 282 -13.45 22.22 -53.70
CA LYS A 282 -12.14 22.45 -53.09
C LYS A 282 -12.05 23.95 -52.79
N ASN A 283 -11.95 24.35 -51.53
CA ASN A 283 -11.57 25.72 -51.19
C ASN A 283 -10.21 26.00 -51.84
N LYS A 284 -10.20 26.81 -52.91
CA LYS A 284 -8.97 27.46 -53.35
C LYS A 284 -8.62 28.44 -52.23
N LYS A 285 -7.52 28.15 -51.52
CA LYS A 285 -6.86 29.13 -50.66
C LYS A 285 -6.54 30.38 -51.46
#